data_AF-A0A7J3J5X1-F1
#
_entry.id   AF-A0A7J3J5X1-F1
#
_cell.length_a   1.000
_cell.length_b   1.000
_cell.length_c   1.000
_cell.angle_alpha   90.00
_cell.angle_beta   90.00
_cell.angle_gamma   90.00
#
_symmetry.space_group_name_H-M   'P 1'
#
loop_
_entity.id
_entity.type
_entity.pdbx_description
1 polymer ?
#
loop_
_entity_poly.entity_id
_entity_poly.type
_entity_poly.pdbx_seq_one_letter_code
_entity_poly.pdbx_strand_id
1 'polypeptide(L)'
;MASPDGLKLRDRDAIVTREGLIFRVFGYTHPPESCICDLEYAPSILFQSKNPKALRTDGKHVFYKFYEDEGWHFIQKHFPQYMILHKPLGKKVVGVYKNDVAEIRKPEQALRRLMETEPKDELLEAMQKVLDATVFRLGLRLENFGVFGSLLHGFYHPKFSDLDFIVYGRENLEKIRSLLQELYEDTSSGFSNEFANDSPIQGKVWRYKNLTPQEFVWHQKRKLIYGVFYDRASGRAIKVEFEPVKSWKEIQDDYGEVKRITWIDWVKAIL
;
A
#
# COMPACT_ATOMS: atom_id res chain seq x y z
N MET A 1 -18.51 26.76 18.76
CA MET A 1 -18.81 25.32 18.85
C MET A 1 -17.82 24.61 17.94
N ALA A 2 -17.19 23.54 18.42
CA ALA A 2 -15.90 23.00 17.96
C ALA A 2 -15.71 23.01 16.44
N SER A 3 -14.59 23.58 15.97
CA SER A 3 -14.02 23.17 14.68
C SER A 3 -13.63 21.70 14.85
N PRO A 4 -14.29 20.75 14.20
CA PRO A 4 -13.89 19.36 14.32
C PRO A 4 -12.50 19.26 13.69
N ASP A 5 -11.56 18.62 14.38
CA ASP A 5 -10.24 18.31 13.85
C ASP A 5 -10.36 17.82 12.40
N GLY A 6 -9.71 18.54 11.49
CA GLY A 6 -9.77 18.24 10.07
C GLY A 6 -9.36 16.80 9.79
N LEU A 7 -9.97 16.21 8.76
CA LEU A 7 -9.67 14.86 8.26
C LEU A 7 -8.15 14.66 8.10
N LYS A 8 -7.50 14.01 9.08
CA LYS A 8 -6.05 13.86 9.09
C LYS A 8 -5.66 12.54 8.40
N LEU A 9 -5.28 12.66 7.14
CA LEU A 9 -4.87 11.55 6.27
C LEU A 9 -3.39 11.65 5.93
N ARG A 10 -2.79 10.50 5.63
CA ARG A 10 -1.43 10.37 5.08
C ARG A 10 -1.41 9.24 4.06
N ASP A 11 -0.33 9.18 3.29
CA ASP A 11 -0.10 8.13 2.30
C ASP A 11 -0.48 6.73 2.82
N ARG A 12 -1.18 5.97 1.99
CA ARG A 12 -1.72 4.63 2.27
C ARG A 12 -2.85 4.52 3.31
N ASP A 13 -3.30 5.60 3.93
CA ASP A 13 -4.64 5.59 4.54
C ASP A 13 -5.68 5.30 3.44
N ALA A 14 -6.78 4.62 3.79
CA ALA A 14 -7.83 4.35 2.83
C ALA A 14 -9.11 5.13 3.15
N ILE A 15 -9.74 5.65 2.11
CA ILE A 15 -11.02 6.34 2.13
C ILE A 15 -12.05 5.43 1.47
N VAL A 16 -13.21 5.26 2.13
CA VAL A 16 -14.37 4.63 1.52
C VAL A 16 -15.43 5.69 1.28
N THR A 17 -15.98 5.75 0.07
CA THR A 17 -17.09 6.67 -0.27
C THR A 17 -18.44 6.01 -0.01
N ARG A 18 -19.53 6.78 -0.12
CA ARG A 18 -20.90 6.29 0.14
C ARG A 18 -21.33 5.18 -0.82
N GLU A 19 -20.76 5.18 -2.02
CA GLU A 19 -20.96 4.16 -3.06
C GLU A 19 -20.19 2.87 -2.77
N GLY A 20 -19.30 2.87 -1.77
CA GLY A 20 -18.45 1.75 -1.41
C GLY A 20 -17.15 1.66 -2.20
N LEU A 21 -16.79 2.69 -2.97
CA LEU A 21 -15.48 2.78 -3.63
C LEU A 21 -14.38 2.95 -2.58
N ILE A 22 -13.28 2.24 -2.75
CA ILE A 22 -12.14 2.28 -1.83
C ILE A 22 -10.96 2.94 -2.54
N PHE A 23 -10.54 4.08 -1.98
CA PHE A 23 -9.43 4.87 -2.45
C PHE A 23 -8.27 4.78 -1.48
N ARG A 24 -7.05 4.65 -1.99
CA ARG A 24 -5.82 4.81 -1.22
C ARG A 24 -5.32 6.24 -1.33
N VAL A 25 -5.10 6.91 -0.21
CA VAL A 25 -4.46 8.22 -0.16
C VAL A 25 -3.07 8.15 -0.78
N PHE A 26 -2.77 9.08 -1.68
CA PHE A 26 -1.51 9.10 -2.43
C PHE A 26 -0.68 10.33 -2.08
N GLY A 27 0.46 10.10 -1.42
CA GLY A 27 1.40 11.13 -1.04
C GLY A 27 0.93 11.99 0.16
N TYR A 28 1.41 13.23 0.20
CA TYR A 28 1.28 14.12 1.37
C TYR A 28 0.85 15.55 1.04
N THR A 29 0.69 15.85 -0.24
CA THR A 29 0.46 17.19 -0.77
C THR A 29 -0.93 17.20 -1.38
N HIS A 30 -1.88 17.89 -0.76
CA HIS A 30 -3.30 17.77 -1.09
C HIS A 30 -3.98 19.13 -1.23
N PRO A 31 -4.97 19.28 -2.13
CA PRO A 31 -5.81 20.47 -2.12
C PRO A 31 -6.54 20.66 -0.78
N PRO A 32 -6.88 21.89 -0.35
CA PRO A 32 -7.47 22.13 0.97
C PRO A 32 -8.75 21.34 1.27
N GLU A 33 -9.59 21.08 0.27
CA GLU A 33 -10.91 20.44 0.44
C GLU A 33 -10.98 19.00 -0.07
N SER A 34 -9.88 18.45 -0.58
CA SER A 34 -9.86 17.11 -1.15
C SER A 34 -8.54 16.40 -0.92
N CYS A 35 -8.56 15.08 -0.93
CA CYS A 35 -7.37 14.26 -0.87
C CYS A 35 -7.09 13.69 -2.26
N ILE A 36 -5.82 13.72 -2.68
CA ILE A 36 -5.39 13.02 -3.91
C ILE A 36 -5.29 11.54 -3.55
N CYS A 37 -5.88 10.70 -4.39
CA CYS A 37 -5.96 9.28 -4.12
C CYS A 37 -5.80 8.45 -5.40
N ASP A 38 -5.61 7.16 -5.19
CA ASP A 38 -5.68 6.13 -6.22
C ASP A 38 -6.91 5.24 -5.95
N LEU A 39 -7.68 4.91 -6.97
CA LEU A 39 -8.87 4.07 -6.82
C LEU A 39 -8.43 2.60 -6.84
N GLU A 40 -8.48 1.92 -5.69
CA GLU A 40 -7.97 0.55 -5.59
C GLU A 40 -9.06 -0.51 -5.74
N TYR A 41 -10.26 -0.28 -5.21
CA TYR A 41 -11.34 -1.27 -5.24
C TYR A 41 -12.72 -0.65 -5.47
N ALA A 42 -13.60 -1.43 -6.09
CA ALA A 42 -15.02 -1.13 -6.20
C ALA A 42 -15.86 -2.38 -5.87
N PRO A 43 -17.07 -2.22 -5.32
CA PRO A 43 -17.96 -3.33 -5.07
C PRO A 43 -18.46 -3.93 -6.38
N SER A 44 -18.77 -5.24 -6.38
CA SER A 44 -19.15 -6.01 -7.58
C SER A 44 -20.42 -5.51 -8.28
N ILE A 45 -21.25 -4.74 -7.57
CA ILE A 45 -22.45 -4.08 -8.11
C ILE A 45 -22.10 -2.88 -9.01
N LEU A 46 -20.94 -2.24 -8.80
CA LEU A 46 -20.49 -1.10 -9.57
C LEU A 46 -19.47 -1.47 -10.65
N PHE A 47 -18.59 -2.43 -10.36
CA PHE A 47 -17.50 -2.81 -11.25
C PHE A 47 -17.20 -4.30 -11.19
N GLN A 48 -16.92 -4.89 -12.35
CA GLN A 48 -16.43 -6.27 -12.48
C GLN A 48 -15.25 -6.27 -13.45
N SER A 49 -14.08 -6.74 -12.99
CA SER A 49 -12.92 -6.92 -13.85
C SER A 49 -12.95 -8.32 -14.48
N LYS A 50 -12.45 -8.40 -15.72
CA LYS A 50 -12.19 -9.68 -16.40
C LYS A 50 -10.90 -10.35 -15.90
N ASN A 51 -10.08 -9.64 -15.13
CA ASN A 51 -8.86 -10.19 -14.56
C ASN A 51 -9.21 -11.19 -13.44
N PRO A 52 -8.83 -12.47 -13.56
CA PRO A 52 -9.16 -13.48 -12.55
C PRO A 52 -8.49 -13.19 -11.18
N LYS A 53 -7.44 -12.36 -11.15
CA LYS A 53 -6.76 -11.95 -9.91
C LYS A 53 -7.43 -10.78 -9.20
N ALA A 54 -8.49 -10.19 -9.76
CA ALA A 54 -9.13 -8.99 -9.22
C ALA A 54 -10.14 -9.23 -8.12
N LEU A 55 -10.76 -10.41 -8.06
CA LEU A 55 -11.79 -10.72 -7.08
C LEU A 55 -11.25 -10.59 -5.64
N ARG A 56 -11.98 -9.88 -4.79
CA ARG A 56 -11.74 -9.73 -3.35
C ARG A 56 -13.04 -9.94 -2.59
N THR A 57 -12.96 -10.46 -1.38
CA THR A 57 -14.13 -10.66 -0.52
C THR A 57 -13.72 -10.48 0.93
N ASP A 58 -14.59 -9.86 1.72
CA ASP A 58 -14.49 -9.80 3.19
C ASP A 58 -15.34 -10.91 3.86
N GLY A 59 -15.83 -11.87 3.07
CA GLY A 59 -16.76 -12.93 3.47
C GLY A 59 -18.24 -12.56 3.40
N LYS A 60 -18.57 -11.26 3.27
CA LYS A 60 -19.96 -10.76 3.21
C LYS A 60 -20.25 -10.04 1.90
N HIS A 61 -19.27 -9.34 1.36
CA HIS A 61 -19.35 -8.50 0.18
C HIS A 61 -18.25 -8.87 -0.81
N VAL A 62 -18.54 -8.67 -2.09
CA VAL A 62 -17.59 -8.92 -3.17
C VAL A 62 -17.12 -7.60 -3.74
N PHE A 63 -15.80 -7.48 -3.90
CA PHE A 63 -15.10 -6.35 -4.49
C PHE A 63 -14.22 -6.80 -5.65
N TYR A 64 -13.88 -5.87 -6.52
CA TYR A 64 -12.87 -6.05 -7.55
C TYR A 64 -11.76 -5.02 -7.37
N LYS A 65 -10.51 -5.50 -7.33
CA LYS A 65 -9.33 -4.66 -7.41
C LYS A 65 -9.16 -4.16 -8.84
N PHE A 66 -8.91 -2.87 -9.00
CA PHE A 66 -8.54 -2.32 -10.31
C PHE A 66 -7.11 -2.70 -10.68
N TYR A 67 -6.91 -3.12 -11.93
CA TYR A 67 -5.59 -3.36 -12.52
C TYR A 67 -5.32 -2.35 -13.63
N GLU A 68 -4.04 -2.03 -13.83
CA GLU A 68 -3.58 -1.15 -14.91
C GLU A 68 -4.34 0.19 -14.91
N ASP A 69 -5.04 0.51 -15.99
CA ASP A 69 -5.80 1.75 -16.16
C ASP A 69 -7.32 1.58 -15.95
N GLU A 70 -7.78 0.41 -15.47
CA GLU A 70 -9.20 0.13 -15.25
C GLU A 70 -9.83 1.17 -14.31
N GLY A 71 -9.16 1.50 -13.20
CA GLY A 71 -9.66 2.44 -12.20
C GLY A 71 -9.80 3.86 -12.75
N TRP A 72 -8.84 4.28 -13.59
CA TRP A 72 -8.87 5.58 -14.25
C TRP A 72 -10.03 5.69 -15.25
N HIS A 73 -10.21 4.70 -16.11
CA HIS A 73 -11.32 4.70 -17.08
C HIS A 73 -12.69 4.62 -16.38
N PHE A 74 -12.78 3.80 -15.34
CA PHE A 74 -14.00 3.63 -14.57
C PHE A 74 -14.42 4.93 -13.89
N ILE A 75 -13.51 5.59 -13.17
CA ILE A 75 -13.82 6.83 -12.44
C ILE A 75 -14.18 7.97 -13.40
N GLN A 76 -13.46 8.10 -14.53
CA GLN A 76 -13.76 9.14 -15.52
C GLN A 76 -15.16 9.00 -16.13
N LYS A 77 -15.59 7.76 -16.37
CA LYS A 77 -16.87 7.47 -17.03
C LYS A 77 -18.05 7.51 -16.07
N HIS A 78 -17.89 6.95 -14.86
CA HIS A 78 -19.01 6.68 -13.95
C HIS A 78 -19.06 7.63 -12.76
N PHE A 79 -17.92 8.17 -12.33
CA PHE A 79 -17.83 9.04 -11.16
C PHE A 79 -16.93 10.26 -11.40
N PRO A 80 -17.22 11.10 -12.41
CA PRO A 80 -16.39 12.24 -12.78
C PRO A 80 -16.24 13.28 -11.66
N GLN A 81 -17.07 13.24 -10.61
CA GLN A 81 -16.93 14.07 -9.41
C GLN A 81 -15.61 13.82 -8.66
N TYR A 82 -15.03 12.62 -8.78
CA TYR A 82 -13.74 12.27 -8.18
C TYR A 82 -12.54 12.63 -9.06
N MET A 83 -12.76 13.37 -10.15
CA MET A 83 -11.71 13.93 -11.01
C MET A 83 -11.42 15.38 -10.62
N ILE A 84 -10.59 15.56 -9.58
CA ILE A 84 -10.28 16.86 -8.97
C ILE A 84 -9.21 17.62 -9.75
N LEU A 85 -9.35 18.95 -9.86
CA LEU A 85 -8.33 19.80 -10.49
C LEU A 85 -7.12 19.96 -9.55
N HIS A 86 -5.97 19.39 -9.94
CA HIS A 86 -4.69 19.64 -9.29
C HIS A 86 -4.10 20.94 -9.86
N LYS A 87 -4.33 22.07 -9.18
CA LYS A 87 -3.97 23.41 -9.67
C LYS A 87 -2.49 23.53 -10.07
N PRO A 88 -1.51 23.09 -9.26
CA PRO A 88 -0.10 23.16 -9.66
C PRO A 88 0.21 22.38 -10.95
N LEU A 89 -0.48 21.25 -11.18
CA LEU A 89 -0.27 20.38 -12.33
C LEU A 89 -1.06 20.84 -13.57
N GLY A 90 -2.09 21.67 -13.38
CA GLY A 90 -3.01 22.09 -14.43
C GLY A 90 -3.84 20.95 -15.03
N LYS A 91 -3.99 19.82 -14.33
CA LYS A 91 -4.68 18.61 -14.80
C LYS A 91 -5.67 18.09 -13.77
N LYS A 92 -6.66 17.32 -14.23
CA LYS A 92 -7.51 16.54 -13.34
C LYS A 92 -6.80 15.25 -12.93
N VAL A 93 -6.87 14.93 -11.64
CA VAL A 93 -6.35 13.69 -11.04
C VAL A 93 -7.46 13.05 -10.20
N VAL A 94 -7.27 11.78 -9.84
CA VAL A 94 -8.21 11.10 -8.95
C VAL A 94 -8.08 11.63 -7.53
N GLY A 95 -9.21 11.90 -6.88
CA GLY A 95 -9.23 12.31 -5.49
C GLY A 95 -10.64 12.43 -4.95
N VAL A 96 -10.74 12.52 -3.62
CA VAL A 96 -12.01 12.51 -2.89
C VAL A 96 -12.15 13.79 -2.09
N TYR A 97 -13.28 14.48 -2.23
CA TYR A 97 -13.59 15.64 -1.39
C TYR A 97 -13.84 15.20 0.05
N LYS A 98 -13.45 16.02 1.01
CA LYS A 98 -13.64 15.71 2.45
C LYS A 98 -15.09 15.38 2.81
N ASN A 99 -16.05 16.01 2.14
CA ASN A 99 -17.49 15.80 2.36
C ASN A 99 -18.03 14.49 1.76
N ASP A 100 -17.28 13.84 0.86
CA ASP A 100 -17.67 12.59 0.21
C ASP A 100 -17.11 11.35 0.95
N VAL A 101 -16.28 11.57 1.97
CA VAL A 101 -15.71 10.50 2.80
C VAL A 101 -16.79 9.92 3.71
N ALA A 102 -17.04 8.62 3.56
CA ALA A 102 -17.98 7.87 4.40
C ALA A 102 -17.26 7.11 5.53
N GLU A 103 -16.08 6.55 5.25
CA GLU A 103 -15.26 5.81 6.22
C GLU A 103 -13.78 6.09 5.96
N ILE A 104 -12.96 6.08 7.02
CA ILE A 104 -11.50 6.02 6.89
C ILE A 104 -11.01 4.72 7.51
N ARG A 105 -10.14 4.02 6.78
CA ARG A 105 -9.42 2.85 7.26
C ARG A 105 -7.95 3.21 7.42
N LYS A 106 -7.50 3.28 8.68
CA LYS A 106 -6.12 3.61 9.03
C LYS A 106 -5.28 2.34 9.22
N PRO A 107 -4.13 2.21 8.54
CA PRO A 107 -3.25 1.06 8.64
C PRO A 107 -2.82 0.72 10.08
N GLU A 108 -2.48 1.72 10.90
CA GLU A 108 -2.07 1.48 12.30
C GLU A 108 -3.21 0.92 13.16
N GLN A 109 -4.45 1.35 12.88
CA GLN A 109 -5.61 0.87 13.62
C GLN A 109 -5.99 -0.54 13.19
N ALA A 110 -5.87 -0.85 11.89
CA ALA A 110 -6.10 -2.19 11.38
C ALA A 110 -5.09 -3.19 11.97
N LEU A 111 -3.81 -2.83 12.00
CA LEU A 111 -2.78 -3.67 12.61
C LEU A 111 -3.06 -3.90 14.09
N ARG A 112 -3.39 -2.84 14.85
CA ARG A 112 -3.75 -2.98 16.27
C ARG A 112 -4.90 -3.98 16.48
N ARG A 113 -6.00 -3.86 15.72
CA ARG A 113 -7.13 -4.78 15.83
C ARG A 113 -6.76 -6.23 15.53
N LEU A 114 -5.86 -6.46 14.55
CA LEU A 114 -5.37 -7.80 14.23
C LEU A 114 -4.48 -8.39 15.33
N MET A 115 -3.82 -7.54 16.13
CA MET A 115 -2.98 -7.96 17.26
C MET A 115 -3.77 -8.13 18.57
N GLU A 116 -4.95 -7.53 18.70
CA GLU A 116 -5.81 -7.64 19.90
C GLU A 116 -6.53 -8.99 20.00
N THR A 117 -6.59 -9.75 18.91
CA THR A 117 -7.25 -11.05 18.85
C THR A 117 -6.25 -12.16 18.57
N GLU A 118 -6.49 -13.35 19.12
CA GLU A 118 -5.74 -14.55 18.74
C GLU A 118 -5.80 -14.78 17.22
N PRO A 119 -4.68 -15.19 16.59
CA PRO A 119 -4.68 -15.56 15.19
C PRO A 119 -5.73 -16.63 14.90
N LYS A 120 -6.62 -16.33 13.98
CA LYS A 120 -7.69 -17.26 13.55
C LYS A 120 -7.27 -18.13 12.36
N ASP A 121 -6.11 -17.86 11.77
CA ASP A 121 -5.59 -18.56 10.60
C ASP A 121 -4.07 -18.41 10.45
N GLU A 122 -3.51 -19.26 9.58
CA GLU A 122 -2.07 -19.39 9.34
C GLU A 122 -1.39 -18.09 8.84
N LEU A 123 -2.12 -17.21 8.14
CA LEU A 123 -1.52 -15.96 7.66
C LEU A 123 -1.36 -14.96 8.81
N LEU A 124 -2.35 -14.87 9.69
CA LEU A 124 -2.24 -14.03 10.87
C LEU A 124 -1.19 -14.55 11.86
N GLU A 125 -1.05 -15.87 11.99
CA GLU A 125 0.04 -16.47 12.77
C GLU A 125 1.41 -16.09 12.18
N ALA A 126 1.57 -16.21 10.86
CA ALA A 126 2.78 -15.79 10.18
C ALA A 126 3.03 -14.28 10.31
N MET A 127 1.98 -13.45 10.26
CA MET A 127 2.07 -12.00 10.48
C MET A 127 2.65 -11.70 11.87
N GLN A 128 2.17 -12.36 12.92
CA GLN A 128 2.69 -12.18 14.28
C GLN A 128 4.15 -12.63 14.39
N LYS A 129 4.52 -13.78 13.82
CA LYS A 129 5.92 -14.24 13.79
C LYS A 129 6.85 -13.25 13.08
N VAL A 130 6.39 -12.64 11.98
CA VAL A 130 7.15 -11.61 11.27
C VAL A 130 7.33 -10.37 12.14
N LEU A 131 6.28 -9.93 12.84
CA LEU A 131 6.35 -8.78 13.76
C LEU A 131 7.27 -9.06 14.95
N ASP A 132 7.24 -10.26 15.52
CA ASP A 132 8.16 -10.70 16.58
C ASP A 132 9.61 -10.65 16.10
N ALA A 133 9.89 -11.24 14.93
CA ALA A 133 11.22 -11.31 14.35
C ALA A 133 11.77 -9.94 13.92
N THR A 134 10.90 -8.96 13.66
CA THR A 134 11.28 -7.64 13.12
C THR A 134 11.03 -6.49 14.10
N VAL A 135 9.75 -6.17 14.35
CA VAL A 135 9.33 -4.99 15.12
C VAL A 135 9.67 -5.13 16.60
N PHE A 136 9.25 -6.23 17.23
CA PHE A 136 9.41 -6.39 18.68
C PHE A 136 10.84 -6.73 19.08
N ARG A 137 11.58 -7.46 18.23
CA ARG A 137 13.03 -7.67 18.40
C ARG A 137 13.82 -6.35 18.52
N LEU A 138 13.39 -5.30 17.83
CA LEU A 138 14.02 -3.98 17.88
C LEU A 138 13.49 -3.09 19.03
N GLY A 139 12.56 -3.59 19.84
CA GLY A 139 11.87 -2.79 20.86
C GLY A 139 11.06 -1.64 20.28
N LEU A 140 10.63 -1.74 19.01
CA LEU A 140 9.85 -0.70 18.37
C LEU A 140 8.38 -0.81 18.77
N ARG A 141 7.72 0.35 18.88
CA ARG A 141 6.32 0.44 19.28
C ARG A 141 5.42 0.14 18.09
N LEU A 142 4.40 -0.69 18.28
CA LEU A 142 3.44 -1.11 17.25
C LEU A 142 2.74 0.08 16.55
N GLU A 143 2.55 1.21 17.26
CA GLU A 143 1.95 2.43 16.70
C GLU A 143 2.77 3.09 15.58
N ASN A 144 4.05 2.73 15.44
CA ASN A 144 4.90 3.16 14.35
C ASN A 144 4.75 2.28 13.10
N PHE A 145 3.79 1.36 13.09
CA PHE A 145 3.54 0.42 12.01
C PHE A 145 2.07 0.35 11.66
N GLY A 146 1.77 -0.24 10.50
CA GLY A 146 0.42 -0.54 10.05
C GLY A 146 0.40 -1.70 9.08
N VAL A 147 -0.78 -2.09 8.63
CA VAL A 147 -0.96 -3.03 7.52
C VAL A 147 -1.75 -2.37 6.40
N PHE A 148 -1.42 -2.68 5.15
CA PHE A 148 -2.13 -2.15 3.97
C PHE A 148 -2.69 -3.29 3.10
N GLY A 149 -3.27 -2.93 1.96
CA GLY A 149 -3.72 -3.91 0.97
C GLY A 149 -4.81 -4.84 1.51
N SER A 150 -4.63 -6.14 1.32
CA SER A 150 -5.66 -7.12 1.66
C SER A 150 -5.90 -7.24 3.17
N LEU A 151 -4.88 -7.03 4.00
CA LEU A 151 -5.00 -7.05 5.47
C LEU A 151 -5.81 -5.85 5.98
N LEU A 152 -5.58 -4.65 5.44
CA LEU A 152 -6.30 -3.43 5.83
C LEU A 152 -7.80 -3.51 5.60
N HIS A 153 -8.21 -4.17 4.51
CA HIS A 153 -9.61 -4.26 4.11
C HIS A 153 -10.29 -5.57 4.54
N GLY A 154 -9.55 -6.49 5.17
CA GLY A 154 -10.07 -7.82 5.50
C GLY A 154 -10.32 -8.70 4.26
N PHE A 155 -9.67 -8.40 3.14
CA PHE A 155 -9.77 -9.16 1.89
C PHE A 155 -8.74 -10.29 1.77
N TYR A 156 -7.92 -10.50 2.79
CA TYR A 156 -6.82 -11.45 2.68
C TYR A 156 -7.33 -12.89 2.62
N HIS A 157 -6.58 -13.73 1.92
CA HIS A 157 -6.80 -15.17 1.93
C HIS A 157 -5.66 -15.87 2.68
N PRO A 158 -5.94 -16.72 3.68
CA PRO A 158 -4.89 -17.34 4.52
C PRO A 158 -3.76 -18.02 3.72
N LYS A 159 -4.14 -18.71 2.63
CA LYS A 159 -3.19 -19.46 1.77
C LYS A 159 -2.49 -18.67 0.67
N PHE A 160 -2.98 -17.47 0.32
CA PHE A 160 -2.55 -16.81 -0.93
C PHE A 160 -2.16 -15.35 -0.77
N SER A 161 -2.61 -14.67 0.27
CA SER A 161 -2.24 -13.26 0.50
C SER A 161 -0.83 -13.11 1.03
N ASP A 162 -0.21 -12.01 0.64
CA ASP A 162 1.08 -11.55 1.15
C ASP A 162 0.90 -10.78 2.47
N LEU A 163 2.02 -10.40 3.10
CA LEU A 163 2.06 -9.60 4.32
C LEU A 163 2.56 -8.18 4.01
N ASP A 164 1.63 -7.25 3.97
CA ASP A 164 1.83 -5.87 3.53
C ASP A 164 1.91 -4.92 4.74
N PHE A 165 3.11 -4.59 5.21
CA PHE A 165 3.32 -3.69 6.35
C PHE A 165 3.66 -2.26 5.95
N ILE A 166 3.27 -1.31 6.79
CA ILE A 166 3.73 0.07 6.75
C ILE A 166 4.73 0.31 7.88
N VAL A 167 5.79 1.05 7.57
CA VAL A 167 6.73 1.58 8.57
C VAL A 167 6.63 3.10 8.57
N TYR A 168 6.17 3.67 9.68
CA TYR A 168 6.06 5.12 9.86
C TYR A 168 7.36 5.73 10.36
N GLY A 169 7.94 6.64 9.59
CA GLY A 169 9.12 7.40 9.98
C GLY A 169 10.43 6.84 9.43
N ARG A 170 11.32 7.75 8.99
CA ARG A 170 12.63 7.40 8.41
C ARG A 170 13.49 6.61 9.38
N GLU A 171 13.55 7.03 10.64
CA GLU A 171 14.37 6.37 11.66
C GLU A 171 13.92 4.92 11.93
N ASN A 172 12.60 4.67 11.93
CA ASN A 172 12.08 3.31 12.10
C ASN A 172 12.37 2.46 10.87
N LEU A 173 12.24 3.03 9.67
CA LEU A 173 12.58 2.35 8.42
C LEU A 173 14.07 1.95 8.37
N GLU A 174 14.97 2.83 8.80
CA GLU A 174 16.41 2.53 8.86
C GLU A 174 16.70 1.34 9.76
N LYS A 175 16.10 1.29 10.96
CA LYS A 175 16.24 0.15 11.89
C LYS A 175 15.71 -1.15 11.29
N ILE A 176 14.54 -1.11 10.66
CA ILE A 176 13.96 -2.29 9.98
C ILE A 176 14.86 -2.76 8.84
N ARG A 177 15.38 -1.84 8.01
CA ARG A 177 16.28 -2.20 6.90
C ARG A 177 17.58 -2.84 7.38
N SER A 178 18.18 -2.31 8.45
CA SER A 178 19.37 -2.91 9.07
C SER A 178 19.10 -4.33 9.56
N LEU A 179 17.98 -4.54 10.28
CA LEU A 179 17.62 -5.88 10.74
C LEU A 179 17.29 -6.84 9.60
N LEU A 180 16.57 -6.39 8.57
CA LEU A 180 16.27 -7.23 7.41
C LEU A 180 17.54 -7.65 6.68
N GLN A 181 18.56 -6.79 6.61
CA GLN A 181 19.86 -7.17 6.06
C GLN A 181 20.48 -8.33 6.85
N GLU A 182 20.52 -8.25 8.19
CA GLU A 182 21.02 -9.32 9.05
C GLU A 182 20.22 -10.62 8.85
N LEU A 183 18.89 -10.51 8.81
CA LEU A 183 18.00 -11.67 8.61
C LEU A 183 18.22 -12.34 7.24
N TYR A 184 18.46 -11.57 6.17
CA TYR A 184 18.73 -12.13 4.84
C TYR A 184 20.10 -12.81 4.74
N GLU A 185 21.06 -12.44 5.56
CA GLU A 185 22.38 -13.08 5.62
C GLU A 185 22.34 -14.39 6.44
N ASP A 186 21.44 -14.48 7.42
CA ASP A 186 21.22 -15.69 8.21
C ASP A 186 20.25 -16.68 7.54
N THR A 187 20.79 -17.73 6.91
CA THR A 187 20.00 -18.80 6.27
C THR A 187 19.04 -19.54 7.21
N SER A 188 19.21 -19.45 8.53
CA SER A 188 18.34 -20.08 9.51
C SER A 188 17.11 -19.24 9.86
N SER A 189 17.15 -17.93 9.58
CA SER A 189 16.14 -16.94 9.97
C SER A 189 14.77 -17.17 9.32
N GLY A 190 14.73 -17.86 8.18
CA GLY A 190 13.54 -18.02 7.35
C GLY A 190 13.23 -16.81 6.47
N PHE A 191 14.03 -15.75 6.51
CA PHE A 191 13.89 -14.58 5.64
C PHE A 191 14.86 -14.64 4.46
N SER A 192 14.40 -14.19 3.29
CA SER A 192 15.26 -13.91 2.15
C SER A 192 14.81 -12.65 1.42
N ASN A 193 15.72 -11.99 0.72
CA ASN A 193 15.38 -10.84 -0.12
C ASN A 193 14.66 -11.35 -1.39
N GLU A 194 13.46 -10.83 -1.68
CA GLU A 194 12.67 -11.27 -2.84
C GLU A 194 13.45 -11.14 -4.15
N PHE A 195 14.29 -10.11 -4.25
CA PHE A 195 15.08 -9.76 -5.42
C PHE A 195 16.55 -10.22 -5.29
N ALA A 196 16.82 -11.26 -4.48
CA ALA A 196 18.15 -11.86 -4.39
C ALA A 196 18.64 -12.40 -5.75
N ASN A 197 17.69 -12.83 -6.61
CA ASN A 197 17.88 -13.30 -7.98
C ASN A 197 16.75 -12.77 -8.90
N ASP A 198 16.77 -13.16 -10.17
CA ASP A 198 15.84 -12.66 -11.20
C ASP A 198 14.48 -13.37 -11.22
N SER A 199 14.19 -14.27 -10.28
CA SER A 199 12.90 -14.98 -10.25
C SER A 199 11.66 -14.06 -10.23
N PRO A 200 11.66 -12.86 -9.60
CA PRO A 200 10.48 -11.99 -9.61
C PRO A 200 10.16 -11.40 -11.00
N ILE A 201 11.12 -11.41 -11.93
CA ILE A 201 10.95 -10.89 -13.29
C ILE A 201 10.88 -12.00 -14.35
N GLN A 202 11.13 -13.26 -13.97
CA GLN A 202 11.14 -14.38 -14.89
C GLN A 202 9.79 -14.57 -15.58
N GLY A 203 9.81 -14.71 -16.91
CA GLY A 203 8.60 -14.91 -17.73
C GLY A 203 7.71 -13.67 -17.88
N LYS A 204 8.08 -12.52 -17.31
CA LYS A 204 7.35 -11.26 -17.49
C LYS A 204 7.80 -10.57 -18.78
N VAL A 205 6.84 -10.02 -19.51
CA VAL A 205 7.12 -9.13 -20.65
C VAL A 205 7.70 -7.83 -20.10
N TRP A 206 8.94 -7.52 -20.48
CA TRP A 206 9.58 -6.29 -20.03
C TRP A 206 9.04 -5.08 -20.79
N ARG A 207 8.36 -4.18 -20.07
CA ARG A 207 7.64 -3.04 -20.67
C ARG A 207 8.33 -1.69 -20.48
N TYR A 208 9.41 -1.59 -19.70
CA TYR A 208 10.04 -0.30 -19.43
C TYR A 208 11.07 0.08 -20.51
N LYS A 209 11.02 1.34 -20.96
CA LYS A 209 12.11 1.97 -21.72
C LYS A 209 13.11 2.60 -20.75
N ASN A 210 14.40 2.57 -21.09
CA ASN A 210 15.51 3.17 -20.33
C ASN A 210 15.69 2.63 -18.90
N LEU A 211 15.14 1.45 -18.62
CA LEU A 211 15.39 0.68 -17.40
C LEU A 211 15.45 -0.78 -17.82
N THR A 212 16.58 -1.43 -17.65
CA THR A 212 16.76 -2.85 -17.95
C THR A 212 16.19 -3.71 -16.82
N PRO A 213 15.85 -5.00 -17.10
CA PRO A 213 15.43 -5.91 -16.05
C PRO A 213 16.45 -6.05 -14.91
N GLN A 214 17.75 -6.08 -15.25
CA GLN A 214 18.84 -6.19 -14.28
C GLN A 214 18.96 -4.95 -13.40
N GLU A 215 18.85 -3.75 -13.99
CA GLU A 215 18.82 -2.50 -13.21
C GLU A 215 17.62 -2.48 -12.26
N PHE A 216 16.44 -2.90 -12.72
CA PHE A 216 15.28 -3.02 -11.85
C PHE A 216 15.51 -3.96 -10.67
N VAL A 217 16.00 -5.19 -10.93
CA VAL A 217 16.29 -6.16 -9.85
C VAL A 217 17.31 -5.58 -8.87
N TRP A 218 18.39 -4.96 -9.36
CA TRP A 218 19.37 -4.28 -8.52
C TRP A 218 18.75 -3.18 -7.66
N HIS A 219 17.88 -2.34 -8.25
CA HIS A 219 17.16 -1.29 -7.55
C HIS A 219 16.18 -1.81 -6.50
N GLN A 220 15.48 -2.91 -6.77
CA GLN A 220 14.57 -3.52 -5.78
C GLN A 220 15.34 -4.20 -4.65
N LYS A 221 16.38 -4.97 -4.98
CA LYS A 221 17.24 -5.68 -4.02
C LYS A 221 17.82 -4.73 -2.98
N ARG A 222 18.35 -3.57 -3.40
CA ARG A 222 18.99 -2.60 -2.49
C ARG A 222 18.03 -1.85 -1.56
N LYS A 223 16.72 -1.92 -1.79
CA LYS A 223 15.73 -1.31 -0.88
C LYS A 223 15.62 -2.09 0.44
N LEU A 224 15.87 -3.39 0.41
CA LEU A 224 15.79 -4.34 1.53
C LEU A 224 14.38 -4.60 2.09
N ILE A 225 13.40 -3.74 1.79
CA ILE A 225 12.03 -3.83 2.31
C ILE A 225 11.15 -4.89 1.64
N TYR A 226 11.63 -5.55 0.58
CA TYR A 226 10.92 -6.63 -0.12
C TYR A 226 11.57 -7.97 0.22
N GLY A 227 10.84 -8.77 0.99
CA GLY A 227 11.32 -10.04 1.52
C GLY A 227 10.36 -11.20 1.23
N VAL A 228 10.86 -12.39 1.48
CA VAL A 228 10.09 -13.63 1.54
C VAL A 228 10.36 -14.27 2.89
N PHE A 229 9.29 -14.54 3.64
CA PHE A 229 9.31 -15.27 4.89
C PHE A 229 8.84 -16.70 4.66
N TYR A 230 9.69 -17.68 4.93
CA TYR A 230 9.34 -19.09 4.90
C TYR A 230 8.77 -19.50 6.27
N ASP A 231 7.45 -19.54 6.39
CA ASP A 231 6.80 -20.02 7.59
C ASP A 231 6.86 -21.55 7.63
N ARG A 232 7.71 -22.08 8.52
CA ARG A 232 7.91 -23.52 8.68
C ARG A 232 6.64 -24.25 9.12
N ALA A 233 5.74 -23.57 9.83
CA ALA A 233 4.50 -24.18 10.33
C ALA A 233 3.51 -24.48 9.19
N SER A 234 3.27 -23.51 8.31
CA SER A 234 2.42 -23.68 7.12
C SER A 234 3.17 -24.28 5.92
N GLY A 235 4.50 -24.33 5.95
CA GLY A 235 5.35 -24.77 4.84
C GLY A 235 5.33 -23.79 3.65
N ARG A 236 4.93 -22.54 3.88
CA ARG A 236 4.66 -21.53 2.84
C ARG A 236 5.76 -20.47 2.79
N ALA A 237 6.19 -20.13 1.57
CA ALA A 237 6.91 -18.90 1.30
C ALA A 237 5.91 -17.74 1.11
N ILE A 238 5.94 -16.77 2.01
CA ILE A 238 5.02 -15.64 2.07
C ILE A 238 5.80 -14.38 1.74
N LYS A 239 5.33 -13.56 0.78
CA LYS A 239 5.98 -12.28 0.52
C LYS A 239 5.68 -11.31 1.65
N VAL A 240 6.67 -10.51 2.00
CA VAL A 240 6.58 -9.53 3.06
C VAL A 240 7.11 -8.19 2.55
N GLU A 241 6.33 -7.14 2.72
CA GLU A 241 6.69 -5.79 2.33
C GLU A 241 6.70 -4.85 3.54
N PHE A 242 7.72 -3.99 3.66
CA PHE A 242 7.83 -2.95 4.70
C PHE A 242 7.82 -1.55 4.07
N GLU A 243 6.66 -1.14 3.59
CA GLU A 243 6.49 0.09 2.81
C GLU A 243 6.66 1.35 3.67
N PRO A 244 7.54 2.28 3.27
CA PRO A 244 7.82 3.47 4.06
C PRO A 244 6.72 4.52 3.91
N VAL A 245 6.23 5.03 5.04
CA VAL A 245 5.32 6.18 5.08
C VAL A 245 5.86 7.21 6.08
N LYS A 246 5.72 8.50 5.76
CA LYS A 246 6.16 9.56 6.66
C LYS A 246 5.40 9.50 7.99
N SER A 247 6.12 9.71 9.08
CA SER A 247 5.48 9.96 10.38
C SER A 247 4.78 11.32 10.37
N TRP A 248 3.82 11.54 11.28
CA TRP A 248 3.14 12.85 11.37
C TRP A 248 4.08 14.03 11.58
N LYS A 249 5.26 13.82 12.18
CA LYS A 249 6.27 14.85 12.41
C LYS A 249 7.11 15.16 11.16
N GLU A 250 7.13 14.25 10.18
CA GLU A 250 7.87 14.38 8.92
C GLU A 250 7.03 14.92 7.77
N ILE A 251 5.70 14.92 7.93
CA ILE A 251 4.77 15.42 6.93
C ILE A 251 4.79 16.95 6.95
N GLN A 252 5.04 17.53 5.79
CA GLN A 252 4.91 18.95 5.50
C GLN A 252 4.01 19.05 4.28
N ASP A 253 2.87 19.73 4.42
CA ASP A 253 1.95 19.98 3.30
C ASP A 253 2.34 21.28 2.62
N ASP A 254 2.93 21.14 1.43
CA ASP A 254 3.44 22.23 0.61
C ASP A 254 2.50 22.58 -0.56
N TYR A 255 1.27 22.04 -0.61
CA TYR A 255 0.37 22.22 -1.75
C TYR A 255 0.10 23.70 -2.05
N GLY A 256 -0.04 24.53 -1.00
CA GLY A 256 -0.26 25.97 -1.12
C GLY A 256 0.98 26.75 -1.60
N GLU A 257 2.17 26.18 -1.46
CA GLU A 257 3.44 26.82 -1.84
C GLU A 257 3.81 26.53 -3.29
N VAL A 258 3.46 25.33 -3.79
CA VAL A 258 3.75 24.92 -5.17
C VAL A 258 2.83 25.65 -6.14
N LYS A 259 3.35 26.66 -6.86
CA LYS A 259 2.55 27.44 -7.81
C LYS A 259 2.29 26.73 -9.14
N ARG A 260 3.28 26.00 -9.65
CA ARG A 260 3.23 25.33 -10.95
C ARG A 260 4.21 24.16 -11.01
N ILE A 261 3.74 23.04 -11.55
CA ILE A 261 4.54 21.86 -11.89
C ILE A 261 4.71 21.87 -13.41
N THR A 262 5.96 21.97 -13.87
CA THR A 262 6.27 21.90 -15.30
C THR A 262 6.54 20.46 -15.68
N TRP A 263 5.90 20.00 -16.74
CA TRP A 263 6.14 18.67 -17.28
C TRP A 263 7.42 18.65 -18.11
N ILE A 264 8.35 17.76 -17.75
CA ILE A 264 9.64 17.61 -18.44
C ILE A 264 9.60 16.42 -19.39
N ASP A 265 9.30 15.21 -18.90
CA ASP A 265 9.10 13.99 -19.72
C ASP A 265 8.46 12.85 -18.88
N TRP A 266 8.19 11.69 -19.48
CA TRP A 266 7.83 10.44 -18.81
C TRP A 266 8.89 9.36 -18.95
N VAL A 267 8.99 8.50 -17.94
CA VAL A 267 9.35 7.10 -18.18
C VAL A 267 8.14 6.41 -18.81
N LYS A 268 8.17 6.15 -20.12
CA LYS A 268 7.10 5.43 -20.82
C LYS A 268 7.24 3.93 -20.60
N ALA A 269 6.20 3.31 -20.05
CA ALA A 269 5.98 1.87 -20.23
C ALA A 269 5.38 1.66 -21.64
N ILE A 270 5.95 0.72 -22.40
CA ILE A 270 5.37 0.24 -23.66
C ILE A 270 4.23 -0.70 -23.27
N LEU A 271 3.01 -0.35 -23.64
CA LEU A 271 1.84 -1.20 -23.46
C LEU A 271 1.88 -2.41 -24.39
#